data_AF-A0A1I2FL72-F1
#
_entry.id   AF-A0A1I2FL72-F1
#
_cell.length_a   1.000
_cell.length_b   1.000
_cell.length_c   1.000
_cell.angle_alpha   90.00
_cell.angle_beta   90.00
_cell.angle_gamma   90.00
#
_symmetry.space_group_name_H-M   'P 1'
#
loop_
_entity.id
_entity.type
_entity.pdbx_description
1 polymer ?
#
loop_
_entity_poly.entity_id
_entity_poly.type
_entity_poly.pdbx_seq_one_letter_code
_entity_poly.pdbx_strand_id
1 'polypeptide(L)'
;MDVTNLDEAVEKVQGYIHRWKIERFHYILKSGCEVEKLQSRTAERLEKLILFYSIISVRILGMTYLARKHPDESCTTFLEEEEWRVLYCISNRTSLAPSIPPTIKEAVSYLAKLGGFLGRKGDGEPGAKVIWKGLNQLHTVLKHYKYLSP
;
A
#
# COMPACT_ATOMS: atom_id res chain seq x y z
N MET A 1 -30.42 16.45 8.74
CA MET A 1 -29.76 16.05 9.99
C MET A 1 -29.51 17.34 10.73
N ASP A 2 -30.32 17.63 11.73
CA ASP A 2 -30.14 18.82 12.55
C ASP A 2 -28.93 18.63 13.46
N VAL A 3 -28.18 19.72 13.69
CA VAL A 3 -27.03 19.78 14.58
C VAL A 3 -27.42 20.71 15.72
N THR A 4 -27.61 20.17 16.90
CA THR A 4 -28.23 20.85 18.05
C THR A 4 -27.23 21.24 19.14
N ASN A 5 -26.02 20.68 19.11
CA ASN A 5 -24.96 20.96 20.07
C ASN A 5 -23.56 20.90 19.42
N LEU A 6 -22.55 21.33 20.19
CA LEU A 6 -21.15 21.38 19.73
C LEU A 6 -20.61 19.98 19.39
N ASP A 7 -20.93 18.97 20.18
CA ASP A 7 -20.41 17.61 19.98
C ASP A 7 -20.89 17.02 18.66
N GLU A 8 -22.18 17.22 18.33
CA GLU A 8 -22.75 16.85 17.03
C GLU A 8 -22.08 17.59 15.88
N ALA A 9 -21.79 18.89 16.04
CA ALA A 9 -21.09 19.67 15.01
C ALA A 9 -19.67 19.12 14.78
N VAL A 10 -18.94 18.82 15.86
CA VAL A 10 -17.59 18.24 15.81
C VAL A 10 -17.61 16.87 15.14
N GLU A 11 -18.58 16.01 15.46
CA GLU A 11 -18.73 14.69 14.83
C GLU A 11 -18.89 14.80 13.30
N LYS A 12 -19.76 15.70 12.82
CA LYS A 12 -19.95 15.91 11.37
C LYS A 12 -18.68 16.39 10.68
N VAL A 13 -17.95 17.32 11.31
CA VAL A 13 -16.67 17.82 10.79
C VAL A 13 -15.64 16.70 10.75
N GLN A 14 -15.50 15.92 11.82
CA GLN A 14 -14.59 14.77 11.88
C GLN A 14 -14.88 13.74 10.78
N GLY A 15 -16.16 13.44 10.53
CA GLY A 15 -16.58 12.58 9.43
C GLY A 15 -16.19 13.16 8.06
N TYR A 16 -16.46 14.45 7.83
CA TYR A 16 -16.19 15.11 6.55
C TYR A 16 -14.69 15.23 6.23
N ILE A 17 -13.84 15.40 7.26
CA ILE A 17 -12.38 15.40 7.12
C ILE A 17 -11.85 14.08 6.53
N HIS A 18 -12.63 13.00 6.54
CA HIS A 18 -12.24 11.73 5.92
C HIS A 18 -12.74 11.54 4.49
N ARG A 19 -13.57 12.44 3.96
CA ARG A 19 -14.15 12.35 2.60
C ARG A 19 -13.08 12.17 1.53
N TRP A 20 -11.97 12.90 1.61
CA TRP A 20 -10.88 12.87 0.62
C TRP A 20 -10.22 11.49 0.45
N LYS A 21 -10.43 10.53 1.38
CA LYS A 21 -9.90 9.17 1.23
C LYS A 21 -10.44 8.48 -0.03
N ILE A 22 -11.67 8.79 -0.46
CA ILE A 22 -12.22 8.25 -1.72
C ILE A 22 -11.46 8.78 -2.95
N GLU A 23 -11.05 10.04 -2.90
CA GLU A 23 -10.22 10.64 -3.96
C GLU A 23 -8.83 9.99 -3.99
N ARG A 24 -8.29 9.66 -2.80
CA ARG A 24 -7.04 8.89 -2.71
C ARG A 24 -7.19 7.48 -3.25
N PHE A 25 -8.31 6.79 -2.99
CA PHE A 25 -8.64 5.50 -3.59
C PHE A 25 -8.65 5.60 -5.13
N HIS A 26 -9.37 6.56 -5.70
CA HIS A 26 -9.40 6.76 -7.16
C HIS A 26 -8.01 7.09 -7.73
N TYR A 27 -7.21 7.88 -7.02
CA TYR A 27 -5.83 8.16 -7.41
C TYR A 27 -4.99 6.87 -7.47
N ILE A 28 -5.13 5.98 -6.49
CA ILE A 28 -4.42 4.69 -6.50
C ILE A 28 -4.89 3.84 -7.67
N LEU A 29 -6.20 3.71 -7.86
CA LEU A 29 -6.78 2.89 -8.91
C LEU A 29 -6.34 3.35 -10.32
N LYS A 30 -6.40 4.66 -10.57
CA LYS A 30 -6.14 5.25 -11.89
C LYS A 30 -4.66 5.56 -12.14
N SER A 31 -3.97 6.18 -11.19
CA SER A 31 -2.59 6.67 -11.37
C SER A 31 -1.54 5.81 -10.69
N GLY A 32 -1.93 5.01 -9.69
CA GLY A 32 -1.09 3.99 -9.09
C GLY A 32 -1.11 2.74 -9.98
N CYS A 33 -2.21 1.99 -9.91
CA CYS A 33 -2.44 0.75 -10.64
C CYS A 33 -2.57 0.89 -12.16
N GLU A 34 -2.76 2.12 -12.65
CA GLU A 34 -2.85 2.42 -14.08
C GLU A 34 -3.96 1.63 -14.81
N VAL A 35 -5.10 1.40 -14.13
CA VAL A 35 -6.20 0.57 -14.68
C VAL A 35 -6.71 1.08 -16.04
N GLU A 36 -6.65 2.39 -16.26
CA GLU A 36 -7.08 3.04 -17.52
C GLU A 36 -6.14 2.75 -18.69
N LYS A 37 -4.92 2.25 -18.43
CA LYS A 37 -3.99 1.78 -19.47
C LYS A 37 -4.25 0.34 -19.91
N LEU A 38 -5.09 -0.40 -19.19
CA LEU A 38 -5.44 -1.77 -19.54
C LEU A 38 -6.40 -1.76 -20.73
N GLN A 39 -5.86 -1.88 -21.95
CA GLN A 39 -6.63 -1.87 -23.20
C GLN A 39 -7.37 -3.20 -23.44
N SER A 40 -8.24 -3.61 -22.52
CA SER A 40 -9.07 -4.79 -22.74
C SER A 40 -10.19 -4.50 -23.74
N ARG A 41 -10.45 -5.46 -24.64
CA ARG A 41 -11.33 -5.28 -25.81
C ARG A 41 -12.83 -5.43 -25.51
N THR A 42 -13.22 -5.85 -24.30
CA THR A 42 -14.64 -6.07 -23.94
C THR A 42 -14.99 -5.45 -22.58
N ALA A 43 -16.22 -4.95 -22.47
CA ALA A 43 -16.75 -4.33 -21.25
C ALA A 43 -16.68 -5.28 -20.03
N GLU A 44 -17.09 -6.55 -20.20
CA GLU A 44 -17.06 -7.56 -19.13
C GLU A 44 -15.65 -7.81 -18.56
N ARG A 45 -14.62 -7.79 -19.43
CA ARG A 45 -13.24 -7.95 -18.97
C ARG A 45 -12.75 -6.71 -18.24
N LEU A 46 -13.14 -5.51 -18.70
CA LEU A 46 -12.82 -4.26 -18.01
C LEU A 46 -13.46 -4.24 -16.62
N GLU A 47 -14.71 -4.66 -16.48
CA GLU A 47 -15.40 -4.73 -15.18
C GLU A 47 -14.66 -5.63 -14.19
N LYS A 48 -14.28 -6.85 -14.62
CA LYS A 48 -13.49 -7.78 -13.80
C LYS A 48 -12.15 -7.17 -13.39
N LEU A 49 -11.44 -6.54 -14.32
CA LEU A 49 -10.15 -5.89 -14.01
C LEU A 49 -10.35 -4.76 -13.00
N ILE A 50 -11.32 -3.88 -13.21
CA ILE A 50 -11.63 -2.78 -12.29
C ILE A 50 -11.94 -3.33 -10.88
N LEU A 51 -12.70 -4.42 -10.77
CA LEU A 51 -12.97 -5.07 -9.50
C LEU A 51 -11.68 -5.55 -8.81
N PHE A 52 -10.83 -6.30 -9.51
CA PHE A 52 -9.56 -6.77 -8.95
C PHE A 52 -8.65 -5.62 -8.51
N TYR A 53 -8.46 -4.61 -9.37
CA TYR A 53 -7.63 -3.45 -9.04
C TYR A 53 -8.24 -2.58 -7.94
N SER A 54 -9.57 -2.58 -7.76
CA SER A 54 -10.21 -1.90 -6.64
C SER A 54 -9.83 -2.55 -5.31
N ILE A 55 -9.82 -3.88 -5.23
CA ILE A 55 -9.38 -4.61 -4.03
C ILE A 55 -7.92 -4.27 -3.71
N ILE A 56 -7.05 -4.31 -4.72
CA ILE A 56 -5.64 -3.93 -4.58
C ILE A 56 -5.50 -2.47 -4.11
N SER A 57 -6.29 -1.57 -4.68
CA SER A 57 -6.26 -0.14 -4.33
C SER A 57 -6.66 0.10 -2.88
N VAL A 58 -7.70 -0.58 -2.39
CA VAL A 58 -8.10 -0.53 -0.97
C VAL A 58 -6.99 -1.11 -0.08
N ARG A 59 -6.35 -2.21 -0.47
CA ARG A 59 -5.23 -2.80 0.29
C ARG A 59 -4.06 -1.82 0.43
N ILE A 60 -3.66 -1.16 -0.67
CA ILE A 60 -2.59 -0.15 -0.66
C ILE A 60 -2.98 1.05 0.21
N LEU A 61 -4.23 1.51 0.09
CA LEU A 61 -4.76 2.60 0.91
C LEU A 61 -4.70 2.24 2.40
N GLY A 62 -5.19 1.06 2.75
CA GLY A 62 -5.20 0.51 4.11
C GLY A 62 -3.80 0.46 4.69
N MET A 63 -2.86 -0.19 3.99
CA MET A 63 -1.46 -0.26 4.42
C MET A 63 -0.83 1.12 4.59
N THR A 64 -1.10 2.06 3.68
CA THR A 64 -0.57 3.44 3.75
C THR A 64 -1.04 4.15 5.03
N TYR A 65 -2.32 4.04 5.40
CA TYR A 65 -2.83 4.72 6.59
C TYR A 65 -2.58 3.93 7.88
N LEU A 66 -2.52 2.61 7.84
CA LEU A 66 -2.14 1.80 9.00
C LEU A 66 -0.71 2.17 9.42
N ALA A 67 0.23 2.24 8.48
CA ALA A 67 1.60 2.68 8.76
C ALA A 67 1.70 4.09 9.37
N ARG A 68 0.72 4.97 9.13
CA ARG A 68 0.70 6.33 9.67
C ARG A 68 0.00 6.44 11.02
N LYS A 69 -1.05 5.64 11.24
CA LYS A 69 -1.87 5.70 12.46
C LYS A 69 -1.42 4.73 13.55
N HIS A 70 -0.97 3.55 13.13
CA HIS A 70 -0.56 2.45 14.00
C HIS A 70 0.78 1.90 13.49
N PRO A 71 1.85 2.70 13.55
CA PRO A 71 3.13 2.38 12.89
C PRO A 71 3.79 1.11 13.44
N ASP A 72 3.54 0.79 14.70
CA ASP A 72 4.19 -0.31 15.43
C ASP A 72 3.47 -1.66 15.28
N GLU A 73 2.34 -1.71 14.59
CA GLU A 73 1.66 -2.97 14.28
C GLU A 73 2.52 -3.85 13.35
N SER A 74 2.32 -5.16 13.43
CA SER A 74 3.05 -6.12 12.59
C SER A 74 2.68 -5.94 11.10
N CYS A 75 3.68 -6.04 10.22
CA CYS A 75 3.42 -6.03 8.78
C CYS A 75 2.67 -7.28 8.27
N THR A 76 2.55 -8.33 9.10
CA THR A 76 1.87 -9.59 8.76
C THR A 76 0.37 -9.43 8.49
N THR A 77 -0.23 -8.30 8.86
CA THR A 77 -1.59 -7.94 8.47
C THR A 77 -1.74 -7.76 6.94
N PHE A 78 -0.65 -7.41 6.26
CA PHE A 78 -0.63 -7.09 4.83
C PHE A 78 0.41 -7.87 4.01
N LEU A 79 1.33 -8.59 4.64
CA LEU A 79 2.37 -9.34 3.95
C LEU A 79 2.48 -10.73 4.54
N GLU A 80 2.48 -11.75 3.68
CA GLU A 80 2.75 -13.12 4.10
C GLU A 80 4.21 -13.27 4.55
N GLU A 81 4.51 -14.37 5.25
CA GLU A 81 5.85 -14.61 5.82
C GLU A 81 6.96 -14.55 4.78
N GLU A 82 6.71 -15.17 3.62
CA GLU A 82 7.64 -15.14 2.50
C GLU A 82 7.81 -13.71 1.94
N GLU A 83 6.71 -12.96 1.80
CA GLU A 83 6.70 -11.62 1.21
C GLU A 83 7.54 -10.64 2.04
N TRP A 84 7.31 -10.58 3.37
CA TRP A 84 8.04 -9.62 4.20
C TRP A 84 9.50 -10.03 4.41
N ARG A 85 9.82 -11.33 4.45
CA ARG A 85 11.21 -11.80 4.55
C ARG A 85 12.01 -11.43 3.32
N VAL A 86 11.46 -11.71 2.14
CA VAL A 86 12.09 -11.36 0.86
C VAL A 86 12.25 -9.85 0.75
N LEU A 87 11.21 -9.08 1.10
CA LEU A 87 11.27 -7.62 1.12
C LEU A 87 12.38 -7.10 2.06
N TYR A 88 12.49 -7.67 3.26
CA TYR A 88 13.53 -7.31 4.22
C TYR A 88 14.93 -7.57 3.65
N CYS A 89 15.15 -8.76 3.09
CA CYS A 89 16.43 -9.15 2.49
C CYS A 89 16.86 -8.20 1.37
N ILE A 90 15.94 -7.87 0.46
CA ILE A 90 16.20 -6.93 -0.65
C ILE A 90 16.52 -5.54 -0.12
N SER A 91 15.70 -5.02 0.81
CA SER A 91 15.85 -3.66 1.31
C SER A 91 17.10 -3.46 2.15
N ASN A 92 17.53 -4.49 2.89
CA ASN A 92 18.69 -4.43 3.77
C ASN A 92 19.95 -5.06 3.16
N ARG A 93 19.87 -5.56 1.90
CA ARG A 93 20.96 -6.21 1.18
C ARG A 93 21.61 -7.33 2.01
N THR A 94 20.77 -8.22 2.52
CA THR A 94 21.16 -9.37 3.35
C THR A 94 20.47 -10.64 2.85
N SER A 95 21.05 -11.80 3.14
CA SER A 95 20.45 -13.12 2.88
C SER A 95 19.66 -13.65 4.07
N LEU A 96 19.78 -13.03 5.24
CA LEU A 96 19.14 -13.48 6.48
C LEU A 96 18.08 -12.48 6.93
N ALA A 97 16.84 -12.94 6.91
CA ALA A 97 15.71 -12.22 7.51
C ALA A 97 15.63 -12.53 9.02
N PRO A 98 15.17 -11.57 9.84
CA PRO A 98 14.95 -11.80 11.26
C PRO A 98 13.85 -12.83 11.51
N SER A 99 13.79 -13.38 12.72
CA SER A 99 12.69 -14.25 13.15
C SER A 99 11.40 -13.48 13.43
N ILE A 100 11.53 -12.21 13.86
CA ILE A 100 10.40 -11.33 14.20
C ILE A 100 10.06 -10.48 12.95
N PRO A 101 8.77 -10.41 12.56
CA PRO A 101 8.37 -9.58 11.43
C PRO A 101 8.60 -8.09 11.72
N PRO A 102 9.01 -7.29 10.71
CA PRO A 102 9.07 -5.84 10.84
C PRO A 102 7.71 -5.23 11.14
N THR A 103 7.74 -4.01 11.67
CA THR A 103 6.54 -3.19 11.80
C THR A 103 5.97 -2.80 10.44
N ILE A 104 4.70 -2.43 10.38
CA ILE A 104 4.04 -1.97 9.16
C ILE A 104 4.71 -0.69 8.63
N LYS A 105 5.21 0.18 9.50
CA LYS A 105 5.97 1.38 9.10
C LYS A 105 7.27 1.03 8.39
N GLU A 106 8.02 0.07 8.92
CA GLU A 106 9.26 -0.41 8.29
C GLU A 106 8.98 -1.09 6.95
N ALA A 107 7.99 -2.00 6.91
CA ALA A 107 7.61 -2.68 5.68
C ALA A 107 7.16 -1.72 4.58
N VAL A 108 6.37 -0.69 4.92
CA VAL A 108 5.98 0.37 3.97
C VAL A 108 7.20 1.18 3.50
N SER A 109 8.15 1.46 4.39
CA SER A 109 9.41 2.12 4.02
C SER A 109 10.23 1.28 3.05
N TYR A 110 10.35 -0.03 3.30
CA TYR A 110 11.05 -0.98 2.41
C TYR A 110 10.37 -1.06 1.04
N LEU A 111 9.04 -1.22 1.00
CA LEU A 111 8.27 -1.22 -0.25
C LEU A 111 8.44 0.09 -1.01
N ALA A 112 8.34 1.22 -0.32
CA ALA A 112 8.48 2.52 -0.94
C ALA A 112 9.86 2.70 -1.56
N LYS A 113 10.93 2.33 -0.84
CA LYS A 113 12.31 2.39 -1.35
C LYS A 113 12.50 1.52 -2.58
N LEU A 114 11.97 0.30 -2.56
CA LEU A 114 11.94 -0.57 -3.73
C LEU A 114 11.20 0.11 -4.90
N GLY A 115 10.07 0.77 -4.62
CA GLY A 115 9.33 1.58 -5.59
C GLY A 115 9.95 2.90 -6.02
N GLY A 116 11.18 3.23 -5.57
CA GLY A 116 11.93 4.43 -5.94
C GLY A 116 11.79 5.62 -4.97
N PHE A 117 11.28 5.42 -3.76
CA PHE A 117 11.28 6.45 -2.73
C PHE A 117 12.68 6.62 -2.12
N LEU A 118 13.23 7.83 -2.18
CA LEU A 118 14.58 8.09 -1.69
C LEU A 118 14.68 8.13 -0.16
N GLY A 119 13.62 8.59 0.53
CA GLY A 119 13.59 8.66 1.99
C GLY A 119 14.61 9.63 2.58
N ARG A 120 14.85 10.77 1.92
CA ARG A 120 15.76 11.81 2.42
C ARG A 120 15.09 12.61 3.54
N LYS A 121 15.92 13.31 4.32
CA LYS A 121 15.44 14.23 5.35
C LYS A 121 14.51 15.27 4.70
N GLY A 122 13.24 15.28 5.11
CA GLY A 122 12.22 16.20 4.59
C GLY A 122 11.33 15.65 3.46
N ASP A 123 11.60 14.47 2.91
CA ASP A 123 10.74 13.87 1.86
C ASP A 123 9.33 13.48 2.38
N GLY A 124 9.14 13.41 3.70
CA GLY A 124 7.88 13.05 4.34
C GLY A 124 7.59 11.54 4.30
N GLU A 125 6.31 11.18 4.45
CA GLU A 125 5.86 9.78 4.45
C GLU A 125 5.63 9.26 3.02
N PRO A 126 5.92 7.97 2.74
CA PRO A 126 5.66 7.38 1.43
C PRO A 126 4.23 7.58 0.91
N GLY A 127 4.13 7.90 -0.38
CA GLY A 127 2.86 7.99 -1.10
C GLY A 127 2.42 6.66 -1.69
N ALA A 128 1.13 6.50 -1.94
CA ALA A 128 0.57 5.25 -2.45
C ALA A 128 1.14 4.81 -3.83
N LYS A 129 1.63 5.75 -4.65
CA LYS A 129 2.26 5.45 -5.95
C LYS A 129 3.58 4.68 -5.81
N VAL A 130 4.45 5.08 -4.88
CA VAL A 130 5.72 4.38 -4.64
C VAL A 130 5.49 3.04 -3.96
N ILE A 131 4.50 2.95 -3.09
CA ILE A 131 4.07 1.69 -2.47
C ILE A 131 3.59 0.69 -3.53
N TRP A 132 2.74 1.12 -4.47
CA TRP A 132 2.30 0.30 -5.60
C TRP A 132 3.48 -0.21 -6.45
N LYS A 133 4.39 0.68 -6.83
CA LYS A 133 5.60 0.30 -7.59
C LYS A 133 6.44 -0.72 -6.84
N GLY A 134 6.60 -0.53 -5.53
CA GLY A 134 7.27 -1.47 -4.64
C GLY A 134 6.62 -2.84 -4.63
N LEU A 135 5.29 -2.91 -4.50
CA LEU A 135 4.56 -4.18 -4.54
C LEU A 135 4.73 -4.91 -5.87
N ASN A 136 4.67 -4.21 -7.00
CA ASN A 136 4.90 -4.84 -8.31
C ASN A 136 6.32 -5.39 -8.45
N GLN A 137 7.32 -4.66 -7.98
CA GLN A 137 8.70 -5.13 -7.98
C GLN A 137 8.89 -6.33 -7.05
N LEU A 138 8.33 -6.27 -5.83
CA LEU A 138 8.37 -7.39 -4.88
C LEU A 138 7.72 -8.64 -5.47
N HIS A 139 6.54 -8.51 -6.09
CA HIS A 139 5.86 -9.62 -6.76
C HIS A 139 6.72 -10.23 -7.88
N THR A 140 7.40 -9.38 -8.65
CA THR A 140 8.34 -9.85 -9.69
C THR A 140 9.48 -10.66 -9.08
N VAL A 141 10.07 -10.21 -7.97
CA VAL A 141 11.14 -10.95 -7.29
C VAL A 141 10.63 -12.25 -6.70
N LEU A 142 9.49 -12.25 -6.00
CA LEU A 142 8.89 -13.43 -5.40
C LEU A 142 8.61 -14.55 -6.41
N LYS A 143 8.17 -14.19 -7.61
CA LYS A 143 7.97 -15.15 -8.71
C LYS A 143 9.22 -15.96 -9.04
N HIS A 144 10.40 -15.38 -8.85
CA HIS A 144 11.69 -15.99 -9.18
C HIS A 144 12.48 -16.45 -7.96
N TYR A 145 12.20 -15.90 -6.78
CA TYR A 145 12.93 -16.15 -5.53
C TYR A 145 13.02 -17.63 -5.19
N LYS A 146 11.93 -18.39 -5.38
CA LYS A 146 11.87 -19.84 -5.13
C LYS A 146 12.81 -20.67 -6.01
N TYR A 147 13.26 -20.13 -7.14
CA TYR A 147 14.21 -20.80 -8.04
C TYR A 147 15.66 -20.35 -7.82
N LEU A 148 15.87 -19.30 -7.01
CA LEU A 148 17.18 -18.71 -6.73
C LEU A 148 17.65 -19.03 -5.30
N SER A 149 16.71 -19.24 -4.38
CA SER A 149 17.01 -19.75 -3.05
C SER A 149 17.20 -21.28 -3.14
N PRO A 150 18.33 -21.81 -2.68
CA PRO A 150 18.55 -23.26 -2.56
C PRO A 150 17.59 -23.91 -1.55
#